data_AF-A0A1D6ESH3-F1
#
_entry.id   AF-A0A1D6ESH3-F1
#
_cell.length_a   1.000
_cell.length_b   1.000
_cell.length_c   1.000
_cell.angle_alpha   90.00
_cell.angle_beta   90.00
_cell.angle_gamma   90.00
#
_symmetry.space_group_name_H-M   'P 1'
#
loop_
_entity.id
_entity.type
_entity.pdbx_description
1 polymer ?
#
loop_
_entity_poly.entity_id
_entity_poly.type
_entity_poly.pdbx_seq_one_letter_code
_entity_poly.pdbx_strand_id
1 'polypeptide(L)'
;MVVFNSEAGDKEQDELGENRLQKSIITRGISPSIGAFTVQCAKCFKWRLIPTKEKYEEIRERIIEEPFVCKRAREWRPDVTCNDPEDISQDGSRLWAIDKPNIAQPPRGWERQIRIRGEGGTKFADVYYTSPTGRKLRSLVEVDRFLQENPEYGAQGVTLAQFSFQIPRPLRQDYVKKKPKLINPSDEASMIASKSFQPEEVKPIAWAVATKHEGDASEEASLTDEAPTSEVMLARKRKAGSSLSIEPNHLSDELEPKLEDA
;
A
#
# COMPACT_ATOMS: atom_id res chain seq x y z
N MET A 1 -4.91 5.14 -11.07
CA MET A 1 -4.65 5.45 -12.50
C MET A 1 -4.53 4.16 -13.27
N VAL A 2 -4.95 4.17 -14.53
CA VAL A 2 -4.82 3.06 -15.47
C VAL A 2 -3.92 3.51 -16.60
N VAL A 3 -3.00 2.63 -16.99
CA VAL A 3 -1.94 2.89 -17.97
C VAL A 3 -2.29 2.16 -19.27
N PHE A 4 -2.24 2.88 -20.38
CA PHE A 4 -2.35 2.30 -21.72
C PHE A 4 -0.96 2.14 -22.33
N ASN A 5 -0.78 1.03 -23.04
CA ASN A 5 0.31 0.91 -23.98
C ASN A 5 -0.16 1.61 -25.25
N SER A 6 0.60 2.58 -25.77
CA SER A 6 0.25 3.14 -27.07
C SER A 6 0.42 2.02 -28.10
N GLU A 7 -0.67 1.56 -28.70
CA GLU A 7 -0.62 0.60 -29.79
C GLU A 7 0.00 1.29 -31.02
N ALA A 8 0.96 0.63 -31.65
CA ALA A 8 1.46 1.07 -32.95
C ALA A 8 0.32 0.83 -33.97
N GLY A 9 -0.11 1.89 -34.63
CA GLY A 9 -1.31 1.90 -35.48
C GLY A 9 -1.42 0.73 -36.45
N ASP A 10 -2.66 0.29 -36.62
CA ASP A 10 -3.12 -0.80 -37.47
C ASP A 10 -2.53 -0.73 -38.88
N LYS A 11 -1.92 -1.85 -39.29
CA LYS A 11 -1.91 -2.24 -40.70
C LYS A 11 -2.55 -3.62 -40.77
N GLU A 12 -3.78 -3.65 -41.25
CA GLU A 12 -4.45 -4.85 -41.73
C GLU A 12 -3.52 -5.60 -42.69
N GLN A 13 -3.32 -6.90 -42.44
CA GLN A 13 -2.99 -7.85 -43.48
C GLN A 13 -3.56 -9.22 -43.11
N ASP A 14 -4.28 -9.76 -44.09
CA ASP A 14 -5.09 -10.97 -44.11
C ASP A 14 -4.35 -12.26 -43.71
N GLU A 15 -5.17 -13.11 -43.09
CA GLU A 15 -5.28 -14.58 -43.15
C GLU A 15 -4.13 -15.56 -42.80
N LEU A 16 -4.61 -16.62 -42.11
CA LEU A 16 -4.15 -18.02 -42.06
C LEU A 16 -3.03 -18.44 -41.09
N GLY A 17 -3.42 -19.26 -40.11
CA GLY A 17 -2.63 -20.41 -39.67
C GLY A 17 -2.24 -20.47 -38.19
N GLU A 18 -2.68 -21.54 -37.53
CA GLU A 18 -2.60 -21.87 -36.11
C GLU A 18 -1.24 -21.84 -35.39
N ASN A 19 -1.37 -21.72 -34.06
CA ASN A 19 -0.43 -22.16 -33.01
C ASN A 19 0.91 -21.43 -32.90
N ARG A 20 0.93 -20.36 -32.11
CA ARG A 20 2.15 -19.95 -31.40
C ARG A 20 1.82 -19.33 -30.05
N LEU A 21 2.15 -20.10 -29.00
CA LEU A 21 2.63 -19.67 -27.68
C LEU A 21 2.57 -18.16 -27.47
N GLN A 22 1.76 -17.70 -26.51
CA GLN A 22 1.63 -16.32 -26.01
C GLN A 22 3.01 -15.64 -25.87
N LYS A 23 3.53 -15.16 -26.99
CA LYS A 23 4.76 -14.42 -27.06
C LYS A 23 4.30 -12.99 -26.90
N SER A 24 4.39 -12.50 -25.66
CA SER A 24 4.33 -11.09 -25.35
C SER A 24 4.99 -10.33 -26.50
N ILE A 25 4.19 -9.63 -27.30
CA ILE A 25 4.71 -8.73 -28.30
C ILE A 25 5.42 -7.67 -27.47
N ILE A 26 6.74 -7.83 -27.33
CA ILE A 26 7.59 -6.81 -26.76
C ILE A 26 7.54 -5.68 -27.78
N THR A 27 6.60 -4.75 -27.60
CA THR A 27 6.62 -3.44 -28.23
C THR A 27 7.88 -2.72 -27.72
N ARG A 28 9.02 -3.03 -28.33
CA ARG A 28 10.27 -2.33 -28.10
C ARG A 28 10.09 -0.90 -28.59
N GLY A 29 9.91 0.03 -27.65
CA GLY A 29 10.13 1.46 -27.92
C GLY A 29 9.02 2.41 -27.47
N ILE A 30 7.85 1.92 -27.05
CA ILE A 30 6.76 2.79 -26.63
C ILE A 30 6.71 2.83 -25.10
N SER A 31 6.98 4.01 -24.52
CA SER A 31 6.77 4.20 -23.09
C SER A 31 5.27 4.20 -22.77
N PRO A 32 4.79 3.38 -21.82
CA PRO A 32 3.40 3.40 -21.41
C PRO A 32 2.99 4.79 -20.91
N SER A 33 1.74 5.18 -21.17
CA SER A 33 1.20 6.48 -20.78
C SER A 33 -0.04 6.31 -19.88
N ILE A 34 -0.29 7.30 -19.02
CA ILE A 34 -1.50 7.29 -18.19
C ILE A 34 -2.70 7.51 -19.11
N GLY A 35 -3.60 6.55 -19.10
CA GLY A 35 -4.77 6.50 -19.96
C GLY A 35 -6.06 6.96 -19.31
N ALA A 36 -6.21 6.69 -18.01
CA ALA A 36 -7.40 7.10 -17.25
C ALA A 36 -7.09 7.30 -15.76
N PHE A 37 -7.88 8.16 -15.12
CA PHE A 37 -7.88 8.33 -13.68
C PHE A 37 -9.02 7.52 -13.06
N THR A 38 -8.70 6.84 -11.96
CA THR A 38 -9.61 5.88 -11.32
C THR A 38 -9.48 5.95 -9.82
N VAL A 39 -10.59 5.71 -9.13
CA VAL A 39 -10.67 5.58 -7.67
C VAL A 39 -11.59 4.42 -7.29
N GLN A 40 -11.26 3.72 -6.21
CA GLN A 40 -12.08 2.63 -5.68
C GLN A 40 -13.07 3.17 -4.66
N CYS A 41 -14.34 2.76 -4.76
CA CYS A 41 -15.34 3.09 -3.76
C CYS A 41 -15.10 2.32 -2.45
N ALA A 42 -15.05 3.03 -1.32
CA ALA A 42 -14.88 2.43 0.02
C ALA A 42 -16.09 1.63 0.51
N LYS A 43 -17.27 1.74 -0.13
CA LYS A 43 -18.50 1.02 0.25
C LYS A 43 -18.71 -0.27 -0.53
N CYS A 44 -18.60 -0.20 -1.85
CA CYS A 44 -18.89 -1.34 -2.73
C CYS A 44 -17.65 -1.90 -3.44
N PHE A 45 -16.47 -1.33 -3.20
CA PHE A 45 -15.18 -1.75 -3.77
C PHE A 45 -15.07 -1.70 -5.30
N LYS A 46 -16.10 -1.18 -5.98
CA LYS A 46 -16.13 -0.95 -7.43
C LYS A 46 -15.26 0.25 -7.81
N TRP A 47 -14.58 0.14 -8.93
CA TRP A 47 -13.78 1.22 -9.49
C TRP A 47 -14.64 2.20 -10.29
N ARG A 48 -14.38 3.49 -10.09
CA ARG A 48 -15.02 4.59 -10.80
C ARG A 48 -14.00 5.39 -11.61
N LEU A 49 -14.38 5.80 -12.81
CA LEU A 49 -13.60 6.72 -13.63
C LEU A 49 -13.74 8.15 -13.08
N ILE A 50 -12.62 8.85 -13.05
CA ILE A 50 -12.55 10.26 -12.67
C ILE A 50 -12.30 11.07 -13.95
N PRO A 51 -13.11 12.13 -14.21
CA PRO A 51 -13.12 12.81 -15.50
C PRO A 51 -11.85 13.61 -15.80
N THR A 52 -11.21 14.18 -14.77
CA THR A 52 -10.04 15.04 -14.93
C THR A 52 -8.93 14.66 -13.96
N LYS A 53 -7.70 15.06 -14.31
CA LYS A 53 -6.54 14.88 -13.45
C LYS A 53 -6.74 15.65 -12.15
N GLU A 54 -7.16 16.90 -12.20
CA GLU A 54 -7.34 17.78 -11.05
C GLU A 54 -8.29 17.15 -10.04
N LYS A 55 -9.40 16.57 -10.51
CA LYS A 55 -10.36 15.90 -9.62
C LYS A 55 -9.76 14.65 -8.97
N TYR A 56 -8.90 13.93 -9.69
CA TYR A 56 -8.17 12.80 -9.13
C TYR A 56 -7.16 13.25 -8.06
N GLU A 57 -6.49 14.37 -8.30
CA GLU A 57 -5.54 14.94 -7.35
C GLU A 57 -6.24 15.44 -6.06
N GLU A 58 -7.41 16.05 -6.20
CA GLU A 58 -8.26 16.43 -5.06
C GLU A 58 -8.69 15.22 -4.22
N ILE A 59 -9.14 14.15 -4.87
CA ILE A 59 -9.60 12.93 -4.19
C ILE A 59 -8.42 12.20 -3.53
N ARG A 60 -7.27 12.06 -4.22
CA ARG A 60 -6.12 11.32 -3.68
C ARG A 60 -5.48 11.99 -2.48
N GLU A 61 -5.54 13.32 -2.41
CA GLU A 61 -4.97 14.11 -1.32
C GLU A 61 -5.65 13.80 0.01
N ARG A 62 -6.97 13.66 -0.01
CA ARG A 62 -7.81 13.47 1.19
C ARG A 62 -8.36 12.06 1.32
N ILE A 63 -7.81 11.07 0.63
CA ILE A 63 -8.44 9.75 0.53
C ILE A 63 -8.47 8.98 1.86
N ILE A 64 -7.57 9.29 2.79
CA ILE A 64 -7.55 8.68 4.14
C ILE A 64 -8.64 9.32 5.02
N GLU A 65 -8.74 10.65 4.99
CA GLU A 65 -9.65 11.44 5.81
C GLU A 65 -11.09 11.42 5.26
N GLU A 66 -11.22 11.47 3.94
CA GLU A 66 -12.46 11.46 3.16
C GLU A 66 -12.46 10.28 2.17
N PRO A 67 -12.74 9.04 2.63
CA PRO A 67 -12.83 7.89 1.75
C PRO A 67 -13.84 8.12 0.62
N PHE A 68 -13.43 7.77 -0.61
CA PHE A 68 -14.28 7.96 -1.77
C PHE A 68 -15.49 7.00 -1.76
N VAL A 69 -16.69 7.54 -2.00
CA VAL A 69 -17.92 6.75 -2.16
C VAL A 69 -18.64 7.14 -3.45
N CYS A 70 -19.36 6.20 -4.08
CA CYS A 70 -20.02 6.44 -5.37
C CYS A 70 -20.92 7.69 -5.38
N LYS A 71 -21.51 8.08 -4.24
CA LYS A 71 -22.29 9.33 -4.11
C LYS A 71 -21.49 10.57 -4.56
N ARG A 72 -20.18 10.62 -4.29
CA ARG A 72 -19.30 11.74 -4.70
C ARG A 72 -19.11 11.81 -6.22
N ALA A 73 -19.17 10.67 -6.92
CA ALA A 73 -19.13 10.67 -8.39
C ALA A 73 -20.36 11.30 -9.04
N ARG A 74 -21.43 11.60 -8.28
CA ARG A 74 -22.59 12.34 -8.80
C ARG A 74 -22.26 13.76 -9.26
N GLU A 75 -21.12 14.31 -8.83
CA GLU A 75 -20.59 15.57 -9.33
C GLU A 75 -20.31 15.55 -10.84
N TRP A 76 -20.04 14.38 -11.43
CA TRP A 76 -19.81 14.22 -12.88
C TRP A 76 -20.66 13.13 -13.54
N ARG A 77 -21.34 12.29 -12.74
CA ARG A 77 -22.24 11.23 -13.21
C ARG A 77 -23.49 11.17 -12.31
N PRO A 78 -24.53 11.98 -12.58
CA PRO A 78 -25.63 12.26 -11.64
C PRO A 78 -26.34 11.05 -11.04
N ASP A 79 -26.51 9.98 -11.82
CA ASP A 79 -27.30 8.80 -11.42
C ASP A 79 -26.47 7.67 -10.80
N VAL A 80 -25.16 7.84 -10.64
CA VAL A 80 -24.30 6.76 -10.17
C VAL A 80 -24.58 6.39 -8.71
N THR A 81 -24.64 5.10 -8.47
CA THR A 81 -24.87 4.45 -7.19
C THR A 81 -23.87 3.32 -6.97
N CYS A 82 -23.91 2.71 -5.78
CA CYS A 82 -23.15 1.50 -5.50
C CYS A 82 -23.72 0.25 -6.18
N ASN A 83 -24.96 0.30 -6.68
CA ASN A 83 -25.60 -0.82 -7.35
C ASN A 83 -25.16 -0.93 -8.81
N ASP A 84 -24.83 0.20 -9.44
CA ASP A 84 -24.33 0.22 -10.82
C ASP A 84 -23.05 -0.62 -10.98
N PRO A 85 -22.87 -1.29 -12.13
CA PRO A 85 -21.62 -1.99 -12.48
C PRO A 85 -20.41 -1.06 -12.34
N GLU A 86 -19.22 -1.62 -12.08
CA GLU A 86 -18.00 -0.82 -12.07
C GLU A 86 -17.67 -0.25 -13.45
N ASP A 87 -17.00 0.90 -13.47
CA ASP A 87 -16.68 1.58 -14.73
C ASP A 87 -15.51 0.89 -15.46
N ILE A 88 -14.67 0.20 -14.69
CA ILE A 88 -13.49 -0.49 -15.15
C ILE A 88 -13.09 -1.57 -14.14
N SER A 89 -12.80 -2.77 -14.60
CA SER A 89 -12.44 -3.90 -13.73
C SER A 89 -10.93 -4.15 -13.70
N GLN A 90 -10.47 -4.84 -12.65
CA GLN A 90 -9.10 -5.35 -12.54
C GLN A 90 -9.00 -6.76 -13.15
N ASP A 91 -9.39 -6.89 -14.41
CA ASP A 91 -9.41 -8.15 -15.18
C ASP A 91 -8.02 -8.65 -15.64
N GLY A 92 -6.96 -7.89 -15.34
CA GLY A 92 -5.59 -8.20 -15.74
C GLY A 92 -5.20 -7.72 -17.15
N SER A 93 -6.14 -7.15 -17.92
CA SER A 93 -5.87 -6.63 -19.27
C SER A 93 -5.03 -5.35 -19.25
N ARG A 94 -5.13 -4.56 -18.18
CA ARG A 94 -4.53 -3.22 -18.06
C ARG A 94 -3.49 -3.16 -16.96
N LEU A 95 -2.50 -2.29 -17.16
CA LEU A 95 -1.54 -1.95 -16.12
C LEU A 95 -2.13 -0.85 -15.20
N TRP A 96 -2.08 -1.10 -13.90
CA TRP A 96 -2.58 -0.17 -12.89
C TRP A 96 -1.44 0.52 -12.18
N ALA A 97 -1.55 1.84 -12.00
CA ALA A 97 -0.66 2.65 -11.21
C ALA A 97 -1.44 3.24 -10.03
N ILE A 98 -1.17 2.74 -8.83
CA ILE A 98 -1.87 3.14 -7.60
C ILE A 98 -0.96 4.06 -6.80
N ASP A 99 -1.30 5.35 -6.77
CA ASP A 99 -0.60 6.32 -5.92
C ASP A 99 -0.73 5.92 -4.45
N LYS A 100 0.30 6.26 -3.66
CA LYS A 100 0.20 6.19 -2.21
C LYS A 100 -0.78 7.27 -1.71
N PRO A 101 -1.42 7.06 -0.55
CA PRO A 101 -2.28 8.09 0.02
C PRO A 101 -1.46 9.34 0.42
N ASN A 102 -2.17 10.45 0.66
CA ASN A 102 -1.64 11.71 1.20
C ASN A 102 -0.55 12.34 0.33
N ILE A 103 -0.63 12.13 -0.99
CA ILE A 103 0.12 12.95 -1.94
C ILE A 103 -0.72 14.22 -2.12
N ALA A 104 -0.15 15.39 -1.84
CA ALA A 104 -0.83 16.67 -1.99
C ALA A 104 -1.13 17.01 -3.45
N GLN A 105 -2.10 17.89 -3.67
CA GLN A 105 -2.29 18.53 -4.95
C GLN A 105 -1.07 19.42 -5.26
N PRO A 106 -0.58 19.44 -6.51
CA PRO A 106 0.46 20.38 -6.90
C PRO A 106 0.00 21.82 -6.66
N PRO A 107 0.90 22.75 -6.32
CA PRO A 107 0.54 24.16 -6.22
C PRO A 107 -0.02 24.70 -7.54
N ARG A 108 -0.80 25.78 -7.49
CA ARG A 108 -1.41 26.37 -8.69
C ARG A 108 -0.35 26.70 -9.76
N GLY A 109 -0.60 26.26 -10.99
CA GLY A 109 0.32 26.45 -12.13
C GLY A 109 1.47 25.45 -12.18
N TRP A 110 1.62 24.59 -11.16
CA TRP A 110 2.56 23.49 -11.18
C TRP A 110 1.86 22.21 -11.62
N GLU A 111 2.61 21.31 -12.26
CA GLU A 111 2.08 20.03 -12.69
C GLU A 111 2.96 18.87 -12.21
N ARG A 112 2.38 17.92 -11.48
CA ARG A 112 3.03 16.63 -11.18
C ARG A 112 2.86 15.68 -12.37
N GLN A 113 3.96 15.24 -12.97
CA GLN A 113 3.97 14.32 -14.10
C GLN A 113 4.58 12.98 -13.70
N ILE A 114 3.91 11.87 -14.05
CA ILE A 114 4.42 10.52 -13.83
C ILE A 114 4.79 9.92 -15.19
N ARG A 115 6.04 9.46 -15.32
CA ARG A 115 6.53 8.77 -16.50
C ARG A 115 6.71 7.29 -16.19
N ILE A 116 5.81 6.45 -16.71
CA ILE A 116 5.91 5.00 -16.55
C ILE A 116 7.12 4.48 -17.36
N ARG A 117 7.94 3.64 -16.72
CA ARG A 117 9.06 2.96 -17.36
C ARG A 117 8.60 1.65 -17.97
N GLY A 118 9.32 1.17 -18.99
CA GLY A 118 9.07 -0.15 -19.56
C GLY A 118 9.19 -1.28 -18.54
N GLU A 119 8.46 -2.35 -18.78
CA GLU A 119 8.45 -3.56 -17.95
C GLU A 119 9.86 -4.18 -17.81
N GLY A 120 10.11 -4.82 -16.67
CA GLY A 120 11.35 -5.53 -16.41
C GLY A 120 12.50 -4.64 -15.94
N GLY A 121 12.26 -3.35 -15.76
CA GLY A 121 13.20 -2.41 -15.15
C GLY A 121 13.32 -2.56 -13.62
N THR A 122 14.17 -1.73 -13.01
CA THR A 122 14.38 -1.67 -11.54
C THR A 122 13.43 -0.70 -10.83
N LYS A 123 12.70 0.13 -11.58
CA LYS A 123 11.76 1.12 -11.07
C LYS A 123 10.53 1.15 -11.95
N PHE A 124 9.37 1.39 -11.35
CA PHE A 124 8.10 1.45 -12.04
C PHE A 124 7.92 2.72 -12.88
N ALA A 125 8.23 3.88 -12.30
CA ALA A 125 8.05 5.16 -12.93
C ALA A 125 9.03 6.20 -12.37
N ASP A 126 9.17 7.32 -13.07
CA ASP A 126 9.77 8.55 -12.55
C ASP A 126 8.68 9.59 -12.30
N VAL A 127 8.92 10.48 -11.33
CA VAL A 127 8.02 11.60 -11.02
C VAL A 127 8.78 12.90 -11.29
N TYR A 128 8.11 13.83 -11.95
CA TYR A 128 8.61 15.17 -12.24
C TYR A 128 7.57 16.20 -11.80
N TYR A 129 8.04 17.40 -11.49
CA TYR A 129 7.19 18.58 -11.43
C TYR A 129 7.60 19.54 -12.53
N THR A 130 6.62 20.09 -13.23
CA THR A 130 6.81 21.20 -14.17
C THR A 130 6.38 22.48 -13.45
N SER A 131 7.29 23.46 -13.36
CA SER A 131 6.97 24.78 -12.81
C SER A 131 6.07 25.59 -13.76
N PRO A 132 5.44 26.68 -13.30
CA PRO A 132 4.69 27.60 -14.16
C PRO A 132 5.52 28.18 -15.31
N THR A 133 6.84 28.24 -15.14
CA THR A 133 7.82 28.67 -16.16
C THR A 133 8.26 27.55 -17.12
N GLY A 134 7.74 26.34 -16.95
CA GLY A 134 8.07 25.17 -17.78
C GLY A 134 9.33 24.41 -17.36
N ARG A 135 10.00 24.80 -16.27
CA ARG A 135 11.19 24.09 -15.75
C ARG A 135 10.75 22.74 -15.18
N LYS A 136 11.40 21.66 -15.63
CA LYS A 136 11.19 20.31 -15.10
C LYS A 136 12.13 20.02 -13.95
N LEU A 137 11.57 19.60 -12.83
CA LEU A 137 12.26 19.33 -11.57
C LEU A 137 12.03 17.87 -11.20
N ARG A 138 13.09 17.17 -10.81
CA ARG A 138 13.12 15.70 -10.61
C ARG A 138 13.38 15.29 -9.16
N SER A 139 13.50 16.25 -8.24
CA SER A 139 13.64 15.96 -6.81
C SER A 139 13.21 17.14 -5.93
N LEU A 140 12.99 16.85 -4.64
CA LEU A 140 12.72 17.90 -3.64
C LEU A 140 13.87 18.91 -3.52
N VAL A 141 15.12 18.46 -3.65
CA VAL A 141 16.30 19.34 -3.59
C VAL A 141 16.30 20.36 -4.74
N GLU A 142 15.85 19.93 -5.92
CA GLU A 142 15.72 20.84 -7.06
C GLU A 142 14.55 21.80 -6.89
N VAL A 143 13.43 21.36 -6.30
CA VAL A 143 12.30 22.25 -5.97
C VAL A 143 12.72 23.29 -4.94
N ASP A 144 13.40 22.88 -3.87
CA ASP A 144 13.89 23.79 -2.83
C ASP A 144 14.81 24.88 -3.41
N ARG A 145 15.80 24.46 -4.21
CA ARG A 145 16.67 25.40 -4.94
C ARG A 145 15.87 26.33 -5.86
N PHE A 146 14.90 25.80 -6.60
CA PHE A 146 14.04 26.60 -7.47
C PHE A 146 13.29 27.67 -6.67
N LEU A 147 12.73 27.33 -5.51
CA LEU A 147 11.97 28.27 -4.67
C LEU A 147 12.87 29.34 -4.04
N GLN A 148 14.12 29.00 -3.71
CA GLN A 148 15.12 29.98 -3.25
C GLN A 148 15.53 30.97 -4.35
N GLU A 149 15.63 30.50 -5.59
CA GLU A 149 15.90 31.32 -6.78
C GLU A 149 14.71 32.21 -7.18
N ASN A 150 13.49 31.84 -6.76
CA ASN A 150 12.22 32.46 -7.18
C ASN A 150 11.31 32.69 -5.94
N PRO A 151 11.65 33.66 -5.07
CA PRO A 151 10.97 33.86 -3.79
C PRO A 151 9.49 34.29 -3.91
N GLU A 152 9.05 34.76 -5.08
CA GLU A 152 7.67 35.12 -5.36
C GLU A 152 6.69 33.95 -5.19
N TYR A 153 7.13 32.71 -5.39
CA TYR A 153 6.30 31.53 -5.15
C TYR A 153 6.08 31.28 -3.66
N GLY A 154 7.10 31.54 -2.83
CA GLY A 154 6.98 31.48 -1.37
C GLY A 154 5.97 32.52 -0.86
N ALA A 155 6.01 33.74 -1.40
CA ALA A 155 5.02 34.79 -1.09
C ALA A 155 3.58 34.42 -1.51
N GLN A 156 3.43 33.55 -2.52
CA GLN A 156 2.15 32.96 -2.94
C GLN A 156 1.72 31.75 -2.08
N GLY A 157 2.48 31.41 -1.04
CA GLY A 157 2.19 30.29 -0.15
C GLY A 157 2.61 28.93 -0.69
N VAL A 158 3.44 28.87 -1.74
CA VAL A 158 3.99 27.60 -2.23
C VAL A 158 5.00 27.07 -1.23
N THR A 159 4.76 25.85 -0.73
CA THR A 159 5.65 25.20 0.25
C THR A 159 6.14 23.84 -0.25
N LEU A 160 7.27 23.37 0.28
CA LEU A 160 7.83 22.05 -0.06
C LEU A 160 6.86 20.89 0.25
N ALA A 161 5.95 21.06 1.21
CA ALA A 161 4.98 20.02 1.59
C ALA A 161 3.99 19.66 0.46
N GLN A 162 3.78 20.57 -0.49
CA GLN A 162 2.91 20.32 -1.65
C GLN A 162 3.59 19.49 -2.74
N PHE A 163 4.89 19.19 -2.58
CA PHE A 163 5.68 18.43 -3.54
C PHE A 163 5.97 17.03 -3.01
N SER A 164 5.60 16.02 -3.80
CA SER A 164 5.88 14.62 -3.51
C SER A 164 6.34 13.86 -4.74
N PHE A 165 7.51 13.26 -4.62
CA PHE A 165 8.15 12.41 -5.64
C PHE A 165 7.90 10.91 -5.38
N GLN A 166 6.88 10.59 -4.58
CA GLN A 166 6.47 9.21 -4.35
C GLN A 166 5.98 8.57 -5.66
N ILE A 167 6.51 7.39 -5.96
CA ILE A 167 6.20 6.65 -7.19
C ILE A 167 4.95 5.79 -6.93
N PRO A 168 3.95 5.79 -7.84
CA PRO A 168 2.81 4.88 -7.73
C PRO A 168 3.26 3.42 -7.75
N ARG A 169 2.50 2.54 -7.12
CA ARG A 169 2.77 1.10 -7.14
C ARG A 169 2.07 0.45 -8.34
N PRO A 170 2.75 -0.41 -9.11
CA PRO A 170 2.06 -1.28 -10.03
C PRO A 170 1.19 -2.27 -9.26
N LEU A 171 0.01 -2.59 -9.77
CA LEU A 171 -0.78 -3.71 -9.25
C LEU A 171 -0.14 -5.06 -9.63
N ARG A 172 0.48 -5.15 -10.81
CA ARG A 172 1.25 -6.32 -11.25
C ARG A 172 2.56 -6.40 -10.49
N GLN A 173 2.80 -7.53 -9.81
CA GLN A 173 3.91 -7.70 -8.86
C GLN A 173 5.27 -7.90 -9.54
N ASP A 174 5.27 -8.44 -10.77
CA ASP A 174 6.42 -8.82 -11.58
C ASP A 174 6.90 -7.71 -12.54
N TYR A 175 6.14 -6.61 -12.64
CA TYR A 175 6.46 -5.50 -13.54
C TYR A 175 7.85 -4.91 -13.30
N VAL A 176 8.28 -4.87 -12.03
CA VAL A 176 9.60 -4.42 -11.61
C VAL A 176 10.41 -5.64 -11.19
N LYS A 177 11.55 -5.87 -11.85
CA LYS A 177 12.50 -6.91 -11.42
C LYS A 177 13.18 -6.47 -10.14
N LYS A 178 12.73 -7.01 -9.01
CA LYS A 178 13.47 -6.91 -7.76
C LYS A 178 14.72 -7.77 -7.92
N LYS A 179 15.91 -7.19 -7.76
CA LYS A 179 17.13 -7.99 -7.62
C LYS A 179 16.94 -8.94 -6.43
N PRO A 180 17.23 -10.24 -6.56
CA PRO A 180 17.30 -11.12 -5.41
C PRO A 180 18.23 -10.48 -4.38
N LYS A 181 17.79 -10.34 -3.13
CA LYS A 181 18.72 -10.02 -2.06
C LYS A 181 19.68 -11.20 -2.01
N LEU A 182 20.96 -10.97 -2.31
CA LEU A 182 21.98 -11.97 -2.04
C LEU A 182 21.95 -12.18 -0.53
N ILE A 183 21.42 -13.33 -0.12
CA ILE A 183 21.53 -13.79 1.26
C ILE A 183 23.00 -14.13 1.41
N ASN A 184 23.73 -13.38 2.25
CA ASN A 184 25.10 -13.76 2.57
C ASN A 184 25.06 -15.11 3.28
N PRO A 185 25.89 -16.10 2.88
CA PRO A 185 25.94 -17.43 3.50
C PRO A 185 26.49 -17.44 4.95
N SER A 186 26.61 -16.27 5.61
CA SER A 186 27.10 -16.14 6.97
C SER A 186 25.97 -16.09 8.02
N ASP A 187 24.71 -15.95 7.63
CA ASP A 187 23.57 -15.91 8.56
C ASP A 187 22.91 -17.29 8.77
N GLU A 188 23.47 -18.36 8.18
CA GLU A 188 23.05 -19.76 8.40
C GLU A 188 23.49 -20.31 9.77
N ALA A 189 24.19 -19.53 10.60
CA ALA A 189 24.52 -19.95 11.96
C ALA A 189 23.44 -19.59 13.00
N SER A 190 22.40 -18.81 12.64
CA SER A 190 21.40 -18.30 13.60
C SER A 190 19.98 -18.84 13.43
N MET A 191 19.73 -19.77 12.49
CA MET A 191 18.40 -20.39 12.27
C MET A 191 18.33 -21.88 12.62
N ILE A 192 19.36 -22.44 13.27
CA ILE A 192 19.38 -23.84 13.75
C ILE A 192 18.93 -23.95 15.24
N ALA A 193 18.44 -22.86 15.85
CA ALA A 193 17.97 -22.86 17.24
C ALA A 193 16.43 -22.80 17.40
N SER A 194 15.66 -23.20 16.38
CA SER A 194 14.19 -23.33 16.49
C SER A 194 13.62 -24.47 15.65
N LYS A 195 14.34 -25.60 15.55
CA LYS A 195 13.74 -26.86 15.11
C LYS A 195 13.41 -27.67 16.35
N SER A 196 12.13 -27.65 16.72
CA SER A 196 11.52 -28.56 17.67
C SER A 196 11.71 -30.00 17.17
N PHE A 197 12.77 -30.66 17.63
CA PHE A 197 12.90 -32.10 17.55
C PHE A 197 12.19 -32.69 18.77
N GLN A 198 11.06 -33.36 18.52
CA GLN A 198 10.41 -34.23 19.50
C GLN A 198 11.38 -35.36 19.86
N PRO A 199 11.74 -35.57 21.13
CA PRO A 199 12.43 -36.79 21.54
C PRO A 199 11.41 -37.93 21.59
N GLU A 200 11.65 -38.91 20.74
CA GLU A 200 11.02 -40.22 20.70
C GLU A 200 11.13 -40.93 22.06
N GLU A 201 10.05 -41.60 22.44
CA GLU A 201 9.78 -42.21 23.75
C GLU A 201 10.83 -43.29 24.11
N VAL A 202 11.67 -43.01 25.11
CA VAL A 202 12.69 -43.94 25.59
C VAL A 202 12.06 -44.94 26.57
N LYS A 203 12.03 -46.21 26.19
CA LYS A 203 11.65 -47.32 27.08
C LYS A 203 12.76 -47.57 28.12
N PRO A 204 12.44 -47.68 29.42
CA PRO A 204 13.44 -47.77 30.48
C PRO A 204 14.17 -49.13 30.52
N ILE A 205 15.44 -49.05 30.91
CA ILE A 205 16.43 -50.12 31.02
C ILE A 205 16.12 -51.03 32.22
N ALA A 206 16.05 -52.35 31.99
CA ALA A 206 15.93 -53.36 33.04
C ALA A 206 17.32 -53.85 33.48
N TRP A 207 17.57 -53.85 34.79
CA TRP A 207 18.79 -54.37 35.41
C TRP A 207 18.53 -55.73 36.09
N ALA A 208 19.48 -56.64 35.85
CA ALA A 208 19.95 -57.80 36.62
C ALA A 208 19.03 -58.68 37.50
N VAL A 209 18.92 -59.95 37.05
CA VAL A 209 19.25 -61.23 37.74
C VAL A 209 18.21 -61.95 38.64
N ALA A 210 17.70 -63.05 38.06
CA ALA A 210 17.53 -64.45 38.54
C ALA A 210 16.80 -64.71 39.89
N THR A 211 15.79 -65.58 40.02
CA THR A 211 15.78 -67.05 39.81
C THR A 211 14.38 -67.59 40.18
N LYS A 212 13.97 -68.73 39.58
CA LYS A 212 13.10 -69.82 40.09
C LYS A 212 11.76 -69.48 40.80
N HIS A 213 10.63 -69.99 40.28
CA HIS A 213 10.03 -71.31 40.58
C HIS A 213 8.52 -71.31 40.21
N GLU A 214 8.01 -72.52 40.07
CA GLU A 214 6.69 -72.99 39.62
C GLU A 214 5.46 -72.47 40.39
N GLY A 215 4.28 -72.61 39.76
CA GLY A 215 3.02 -72.88 40.50
C GLY A 215 1.84 -71.95 40.22
N ASP A 216 0.97 -72.38 39.30
CA ASP A 216 -0.50 -72.53 39.37
C ASP A 216 -1.44 -71.49 40.06
N ALA A 217 -2.65 -71.46 39.49
CA ALA A 217 -3.96 -71.11 40.06
C ALA A 217 -4.45 -69.64 40.11
N SER A 218 -5.39 -69.38 39.18
CA SER A 218 -6.80 -69.01 39.43
C SER A 218 -7.24 -67.66 40.04
N GLU A 219 -8.28 -67.13 39.37
CA GLU A 219 -9.42 -66.31 39.83
C GLU A 219 -9.21 -64.80 40.03
N GLU A 220 -9.85 -63.95 39.22
CA GLU A 220 -11.26 -63.45 39.29
C GLU A 220 -11.45 -62.41 40.40
N ALA A 221 -11.67 -61.15 40.00
CA ALA A 221 -12.79 -60.34 40.46
C ALA A 221 -12.70 -58.91 39.90
N SER A 222 -13.74 -58.58 39.16
CA SER A 222 -14.23 -57.25 38.81
C SER A 222 -14.34 -56.29 39.99
N LEU A 223 -14.19 -54.98 39.72
CA LEU A 223 -15.24 -53.94 39.89
C LEU A 223 -14.63 -52.54 40.05
N THR A 224 -15.18 -51.60 39.25
CA THR A 224 -15.48 -50.18 39.60
C THR A 224 -14.29 -49.26 39.93
N ASP A 225 -14.30 -47.96 39.70
CA ASP A 225 -15.35 -47.02 39.35
C ASP A 225 -14.68 -45.75 38.80
N GLU A 226 -15.40 -45.09 37.89
CA GLU A 226 -15.67 -43.65 37.83
C GLU A 226 -14.54 -42.60 37.89
N ALA A 227 -14.75 -41.62 36.99
CA ALA A 227 -14.13 -40.31 36.91
C ALA A 227 -14.33 -39.49 38.22
N PRO A 228 -13.76 -38.26 38.38
CA PRO A 228 -14.39 -37.09 37.74
C PRO A 228 -13.50 -35.82 37.54
N THR A 229 -14.05 -34.86 36.77
CA THR A 229 -14.09 -33.38 36.98
C THR A 229 -12.89 -32.66 37.60
N SER A 230 -12.37 -31.53 37.13
CA SER A 230 -12.99 -30.18 36.97
C SER A 230 -11.80 -29.22 36.70
N GLU A 231 -11.87 -28.27 35.75
CA GLU A 231 -12.21 -26.84 35.96
C GLU A 231 -11.10 -26.08 36.75
N VAL A 232 -10.50 -24.94 36.35
CA VAL A 232 -11.05 -23.57 36.37
C VAL A 232 -9.95 -22.53 35.96
N MET A 233 -10.37 -21.49 35.22
CA MET A 233 -9.95 -20.07 35.07
C MET A 233 -8.61 -19.51 34.54
N LEU A 234 -8.85 -18.66 33.52
CA LEU A 234 -8.28 -17.37 33.09
C LEU A 234 -7.83 -16.35 34.15
N ALA A 235 -6.81 -15.54 33.80
CA ALA A 235 -6.76 -14.11 34.12
C ALA A 235 -5.95 -13.27 33.09
N ARG A 236 -6.49 -12.08 32.78
CA ARG A 236 -5.99 -11.01 31.88
C ARG A 236 -5.01 -10.06 32.57
N LYS A 237 -4.23 -9.28 31.79
CA LYS A 237 -3.50 -8.08 32.28
C LYS A 237 -3.57 -6.92 31.27
N ARG A 238 -3.85 -5.69 31.77
CA ARG A 238 -3.84 -4.39 31.07
C ARG A 238 -2.60 -3.57 31.48
N LYS A 239 -2.17 -2.58 30.70
CA LYS A 239 -1.19 -1.55 31.09
C LYS A 239 -1.64 -0.14 30.68
N ALA A 240 -1.35 0.83 31.57
CA ALA A 240 -1.89 2.18 31.68
C ALA A 240 -1.21 3.25 30.81
N GLY A 241 -1.92 4.37 30.61
CA GLY A 241 -1.51 5.57 29.89
C GLY A 241 -0.81 6.64 30.76
N SER A 242 -0.29 7.67 30.08
CA SER A 242 0.46 8.80 30.60
C SER A 242 -0.20 10.11 30.16
N SER A 243 -0.35 11.06 31.07
CA SER A 243 -0.87 12.41 30.83
C SER A 243 0.01 13.43 31.56
N LEU A 244 0.49 14.47 30.86
CA LEU A 244 0.89 15.75 31.43
C LEU A 244 0.78 16.84 30.35
N SER A 245 0.36 18.01 30.78
CA SER A 245 -0.25 19.15 30.08
C SER A 245 0.63 20.40 30.13
N ILE A 246 0.71 21.22 29.06
CA ILE A 246 1.08 22.66 29.12
C ILE A 246 0.42 23.42 27.95
N GLU A 247 -0.45 24.39 28.25
CA GLU A 247 -0.81 25.54 27.41
C GLU A 247 -0.12 26.80 27.94
N PRO A 248 0.11 27.82 27.09
CA PRO A 248 -0.09 29.18 27.57
C PRO A 248 -0.69 30.16 26.52
N ASN A 249 -1.57 31.05 26.99
CA ASN A 249 -1.65 32.51 26.72
C ASN A 249 -3.07 33.02 26.42
N HIS A 250 -3.60 33.86 27.31
CA HIS A 250 -4.52 34.94 26.94
C HIS A 250 -4.42 36.10 27.95
N LEU A 251 -3.73 37.17 27.57
CA LEU A 251 -3.80 38.48 28.22
C LEU A 251 -3.52 39.50 27.13
N SER A 252 -4.58 40.12 26.61
CA SER A 252 -4.51 41.29 25.76
C SER A 252 -5.13 42.43 26.55
N ASP A 253 -4.28 43.38 26.89
CA ASP A 253 -4.58 44.65 27.53
C ASP A 253 -5.15 45.60 26.45
N GLU A 254 -6.30 46.18 26.73
CA GLU A 254 -7.07 47.04 25.83
C GLU A 254 -6.67 48.50 26.12
N LEU A 255 -6.01 49.16 25.17
CA LEU A 255 -5.71 50.59 25.24
C LEU A 255 -6.62 51.36 24.27
N GLU A 256 -7.65 52.00 24.81
CA GLU A 256 -8.32 53.13 24.17
C GLU A 256 -7.40 54.37 24.13
N PRO A 257 -7.46 55.17 23.07
CA PRO A 257 -7.23 56.59 23.19
C PRO A 257 -8.54 57.37 22.96
N LYS A 258 -8.90 58.15 24.00
CA LYS A 258 -9.87 59.22 23.98
C LYS A 258 -9.56 60.22 22.88
N LEU A 259 -10.58 60.57 22.10
CA LEU A 259 -10.61 61.74 21.25
C LEU A 259 -11.71 62.66 21.82
N GLU A 260 -11.32 63.70 22.55
CA GLU A 260 -12.21 64.84 22.84
C GLU A 260 -11.36 66.10 23.00
N ASP A 261 -11.61 67.04 22.09
CA ASP A 261 -11.12 68.41 22.06
C ASP A 261 -12.39 69.27 22.14
N ALA A 262 -12.71 69.76 23.35
CA ALA A 262 -13.56 70.91 23.68
C ALA A 262 -13.58 71.12 25.21
#